data_AF-A0AAW2M9S8-F1
#
_entry.id   AF-A0AAW2M9S8-F1
#
_cell.length_a   1.000
_cell.length_b   1.000
_cell.length_c   1.000
_cell.angle_alpha   90.00
_cell.angle_beta   90.00
_cell.angle_gamma   90.00
#
_symmetry.space_group_name_H-M   'P 1'
#
loop_
_entity.id
_entity.type
_entity.pdbx_description
1 polymer ?
#
loop_
_entity_poly.entity_id
_entity_poly.type
_entity_poly.pdbx_seq_one_letter_code
_entity_poly.pdbx_strand_id
1 'polypeptide(L)'
;MLELLGQAPESPPVALFPLVDTLHPRVETLQKTVGEWPEMLDKRVMSAIEEASILTDAVDVRVDGVQAEVNLMKRVVGRDDDRAPMSKVKVPDPKPFGDARSTKELENFLWDMETYFQAARIPKVEKVSITSMYLTGDVKLWWRTRLSDDASANRDRIETWDVLKKELKDQFLLCNTSWLARDLSGN
;
A
#
# COMPACT_ATOMS: atom_id res chain seq x y z
N MET A 1 -53.15 -69.95 26.14
CA MET A 1 -52.90 -69.54 24.75
C MET A 1 -53.94 -68.50 24.40
N LEU A 2 -53.71 -67.21 24.21
CA LEU A 2 -52.54 -66.32 24.04
C LEU A 2 -53.00 -64.94 24.57
N GLU A 3 -52.31 -64.32 25.53
CA GLU A 3 -51.25 -63.30 25.33
C GLU A 3 -51.71 -62.08 24.52
N LEU A 4 -51.93 -60.95 25.22
CA LEU A 4 -50.98 -59.82 25.29
C LEU A 4 -50.92 -59.02 23.98
N LEU A 5 -51.94 -58.20 23.75
CA LEU A 5 -51.77 -56.98 22.94
C LEU A 5 -51.49 -55.85 23.92
N GLY A 6 -50.20 -55.52 24.04
CA GLY A 6 -49.68 -54.47 24.89
C GLY A 6 -50.33 -53.13 24.59
N GLN A 7 -51.03 -52.60 25.59
CA GLN A 7 -51.34 -51.19 25.64
C GLN A 7 -50.00 -50.45 25.75
N ALA A 8 -49.63 -49.68 24.73
CA ALA A 8 -48.50 -48.77 24.82
C ALA A 8 -48.69 -47.85 26.03
N PRO A 9 -47.65 -47.49 26.80
CA PRO A 9 -47.79 -46.56 27.90
C PRO A 9 -48.22 -45.20 27.34
N GLU A 10 -49.52 -44.90 27.46
CA GLU A 10 -50.05 -43.55 27.26
C GLU A 10 -49.27 -42.63 28.19
N SER A 11 -48.41 -41.79 27.61
CA SER A 11 -47.68 -40.78 28.36
C SER A 11 -48.71 -39.88 29.05
N PRO A 12 -48.61 -39.63 30.37
CA PRO A 12 -49.64 -38.91 31.09
C PRO A 12 -49.89 -37.54 30.44
N PRO A 13 -51.16 -37.08 30.37
CA PRO A 13 -51.47 -35.78 29.81
C PRO A 13 -50.67 -34.73 30.57
N VAL A 14 -49.85 -33.96 29.87
CA VAL A 14 -49.13 -32.84 30.48
C VAL A 14 -50.18 -31.91 31.08
N ALA A 15 -50.15 -31.74 32.40
CA ALA A 15 -51.09 -30.86 33.09
C ALA A 15 -50.77 -29.41 32.70
N LEU A 16 -51.55 -28.85 31.78
CA LEU A 16 -51.31 -27.52 31.21
C LEU A 16 -51.51 -26.39 32.23
N PHE A 17 -52.44 -26.54 33.19
CA PHE A 17 -52.73 -25.49 34.17
C PHE A 17 -51.57 -25.23 35.16
N PRO A 18 -50.99 -26.24 35.84
CA PRO A 18 -49.82 -26.02 36.71
C PRO A 18 -48.61 -25.43 35.97
N LEU A 19 -48.45 -25.76 34.69
CA LEU A 19 -47.39 -25.20 33.86
C LEU A 19 -47.62 -23.71 33.60
N VAL A 20 -48.85 -23.30 33.31
CA VAL A 20 -49.23 -21.89 33.13
C VAL A 20 -49.02 -21.09 34.43
N ASP A 21 -49.45 -21.63 35.58
CA ASP A 21 -49.26 -21.00 36.89
C ASP A 21 -47.77 -20.81 37.23
N THR A 22 -46.91 -21.70 36.75
CA THR A 22 -45.45 -21.61 36.94
C THR A 22 -44.79 -20.62 35.97
N LEU A 23 -45.30 -20.53 34.73
CA LEU A 23 -44.71 -19.71 33.68
C LEU A 23 -45.15 -18.25 33.75
N HIS A 24 -46.38 -17.96 34.14
CA HIS A 24 -46.93 -16.60 34.25
C HIS A 24 -46.04 -15.65 35.06
N PRO A 25 -45.65 -15.95 36.32
CA PRO A 25 -44.81 -15.03 37.09
C PRO A 25 -43.41 -14.86 36.49
N ARG A 26 -42.90 -15.88 35.76
CA ARG A 26 -41.62 -15.80 35.06
C ARG A 26 -41.70 -14.86 33.86
N VAL A 27 -42.81 -14.89 33.12
CA VAL A 27 -43.06 -13.97 32.01
C VAL A 27 -43.23 -12.54 32.53
N GLU A 28 -43.97 -12.32 33.61
CA GLU A 28 -44.08 -10.98 34.22
C GLU A 28 -42.73 -10.46 34.71
N THR A 29 -41.92 -11.31 35.34
CA THR A 29 -40.57 -10.95 35.76
C THR A 29 -39.69 -10.60 34.57
N LEU A 30 -39.75 -11.38 33.49
CA LEU A 30 -38.99 -11.09 32.26
C LEU A 30 -39.48 -9.82 31.57
N GLN A 31 -40.78 -9.59 31.53
CA GLN A 31 -41.36 -8.40 30.93
C GLN A 31 -40.94 -7.14 31.71
N LYS A 32 -40.89 -7.23 33.04
CA LYS A 32 -40.36 -6.16 33.88
C LYS A 32 -38.88 -5.93 33.62
N THR A 33 -38.05 -6.99 33.66
CA THR A 33 -36.61 -6.82 33.43
C THR A 33 -36.37 -6.24 32.04
N VAL A 34 -36.95 -6.81 30.98
CA VAL A 34 -36.85 -6.29 29.59
C VAL A 34 -37.32 -4.83 29.50
N GLY A 35 -38.36 -4.44 30.25
CA GLY A 35 -38.83 -3.05 30.33
C GLY A 35 -37.82 -2.06 30.92
N GLU A 36 -36.84 -2.53 31.71
CA GLU A 36 -35.77 -1.70 32.29
C GLU A 36 -34.54 -1.56 31.36
N TRP A 37 -34.43 -2.40 30.31
CA TRP A 37 -33.30 -2.35 29.37
C TRP A 37 -33.18 -1.02 28.63
N PRO A 38 -34.27 -0.38 28.14
CA PRO A 38 -34.16 0.89 27.43
C PRO A 38 -33.48 1.97 28.26
N GLU A 39 -33.85 2.14 29.53
CA GLU A 39 -33.25 3.15 30.41
C GLU A 39 -31.79 2.80 30.77
N MET A 40 -31.50 1.51 31.00
CA MET A 40 -30.15 1.04 31.24
C MET A 40 -29.24 1.29 30.02
N LEU A 41 -29.72 0.96 28.82
CA LEU A 41 -28.97 1.13 27.58
C LEU A 41 -28.78 2.61 27.27
N ASP A 42 -29.80 3.44 27.45
CA ASP A 42 -29.73 4.89 27.27
C ASP A 42 -28.62 5.51 28.15
N LYS A 43 -28.60 5.18 29.45
CA LYS A 43 -27.54 5.63 30.37
C LYS A 43 -26.14 5.20 29.94
N ARG A 44 -25.98 3.94 29.50
CA ARG A 44 -24.68 3.43 29.04
C ARG A 44 -24.23 4.10 27.75
N VAL A 45 -25.15 4.33 26.80
CA VAL A 45 -24.88 5.01 25.54
C VAL A 45 -24.49 6.46 25.81
N MET A 46 -25.23 7.17 26.65
CA MET A 46 -24.92 8.57 27.00
C MET A 46 -23.56 8.70 27.69
N SER A 47 -23.23 7.82 28.64
CA SER A 47 -21.91 7.79 29.28
C SER A 47 -20.79 7.56 28.26
N ALA A 48 -20.97 6.60 27.34
CA ALA A 48 -19.98 6.30 26.31
C ALA A 48 -19.79 7.47 25.32
N ILE A 49 -20.85 8.20 25.01
CA ILE A 49 -20.78 9.42 24.17
C ILE A 49 -19.98 10.52 24.87
N GLU A 50 -20.23 10.75 26.16
CA GLU A 50 -19.50 11.76 26.93
C GLU A 50 -18.01 11.42 27.03
N GLU A 51 -17.67 10.17 27.34
CA GLU A 51 -16.28 9.68 27.35
C GLU A 51 -15.61 9.84 25.98
N ALA A 52 -16.31 9.50 24.90
CA ALA A 52 -15.80 9.66 23.54
C ALA A 52 -15.57 11.14 23.16
N SER A 53 -16.42 12.05 23.64
CA SER A 53 -16.23 13.50 23.45
C SER A 53 -14.95 13.97 24.12
N ILE A 54 -14.72 13.59 25.38
CA ILE A 54 -13.52 13.97 26.13
C ILE A 54 -12.26 13.45 25.42
N LEU A 55 -12.30 12.21 24.92
CA LEU A 55 -11.17 11.63 24.18
C LEU A 55 -10.93 12.33 22.86
N THR A 56 -11.99 12.75 22.16
CA THR A 56 -11.88 13.49 20.89
C THR A 56 -11.21 14.84 21.11
N ASP A 57 -11.65 15.61 22.10
CA ASP A 57 -11.04 16.91 22.45
C ASP A 57 -9.55 16.75 22.81
N ALA A 58 -9.21 15.70 23.57
CA ALA A 58 -7.83 15.42 23.93
C ALA A 58 -6.96 15.05 22.72
N VAL A 59 -7.52 14.37 21.73
CA VAL A 59 -6.85 14.07 20.46
C VAL A 59 -6.64 15.35 19.65
N ASP A 60 -7.64 16.22 19.54
CA ASP A 60 -7.53 17.48 18.81
C ASP A 60 -6.42 18.37 19.38
N VAL A 61 -6.35 18.52 20.71
CA VAL A 61 -5.26 19.26 21.38
C VAL A 61 -3.88 18.67 21.04
N ARG A 62 -3.75 17.34 21.00
CA ARG A 62 -2.48 16.68 20.66
C ARG A 62 -2.13 16.84 19.18
N VAL A 63 -3.12 16.78 18.28
CA VAL A 63 -2.94 17.02 16.85
C VAL A 63 -2.47 18.45 16.60
N ASP A 64 -3.09 19.43 17.25
CA ASP A 64 -2.67 20.84 17.16
C ASP A 64 -1.24 21.03 17.67
N GLY A 65 -0.88 20.37 18.78
CA GLY A 65 0.49 20.38 19.31
C GLY A 65 1.51 19.83 18.32
N VAL A 66 1.24 18.65 17.75
CA VAL A 66 2.11 18.03 16.73
C VAL A 66 2.18 18.90 15.48
N GLN A 67 1.08 19.49 15.05
CA GLN A 67 1.05 20.38 13.89
C GLN A 67 1.91 21.63 14.13
N ALA A 68 1.88 22.19 15.34
CA ALA A 68 2.73 23.30 15.74
C ALA A 68 4.22 22.92 15.76
N GLU A 69 4.57 21.75 16.30
CA GLU A 69 5.95 21.22 16.30
C GLU A 69 6.46 20.98 14.88
N VAL A 70 5.65 20.39 14.00
CA VAL A 70 5.97 20.20 12.58
C VAL A 70 6.21 21.54 11.89
N ASN A 71 5.38 22.56 12.16
CA ASN A 71 5.53 23.89 11.57
C ASN A 71 6.77 24.62 12.11
N LEU A 72 7.15 24.42 13.37
CA LEU A 72 8.41 24.91 13.91
C LEU A 72 9.59 24.21 13.24
N MET A 73 9.54 22.89 13.10
CA MET A 73 10.60 22.11 12.48
C MET A 73 10.79 22.47 10.99
N LYS A 74 9.70 22.71 10.25
CA LYS A 74 9.77 23.23 8.87
C LYS A 74 10.48 24.59 8.78
N ARG A 75 10.25 25.49 9.74
CA ARG A 75 10.93 26.80 9.83
C ARG A 75 12.41 26.66 10.20
N VAL A 76 12.75 25.82 11.17
CA VAL A 76 14.14 25.56 11.59
C VAL A 76 14.94 24.86 10.49
N VAL A 77 14.30 23.96 9.74
CA VAL A 77 14.90 23.25 8.59
C VAL A 77 14.94 24.12 7.32
N GLY A 78 14.40 25.34 7.34
CA GLY A 78 14.49 26.28 6.23
C GLY A 78 13.79 25.78 4.97
N ARG A 79 12.57 25.24 5.12
CA ARG A 79 11.75 24.84 3.97
C ARG A 79 10.40 25.55 4.03
N ASP A 80 10.48 26.88 3.92
CA ASP A 80 9.36 27.63 3.36
C ASP A 80 9.22 27.21 1.89
N ASP A 81 8.00 26.88 1.52
CA ASP A 81 7.55 26.61 0.15
C ASP A 81 7.48 27.93 -0.64
N ASP A 82 8.58 28.67 -0.64
CA ASP A 82 8.84 29.78 -1.51
C ASP A 82 10.32 29.71 -1.91
N ARG A 83 10.52 29.75 -3.22
CA ARG A 83 11.76 29.53 -3.94
C ARG A 83 12.88 30.50 -3.52
N ALA A 84 13.47 30.32 -2.34
CA ALA A 84 14.77 30.87 -2.01
C ALA A 84 15.85 29.94 -2.60
N PRO A 85 16.86 30.47 -3.29
CA PRO A 85 17.89 29.64 -3.89
C PRO A 85 18.75 29.06 -2.77
N MET A 86 18.36 27.88 -2.27
CA MET A 86 19.30 26.96 -1.62
C MET A 86 20.55 26.96 -2.48
N SER A 87 21.68 27.28 -1.85
CA SER A 87 22.99 27.34 -2.49
C SER A 87 23.09 26.19 -3.48
N LYS A 88 22.98 26.52 -4.77
CA LYS A 88 23.09 25.55 -5.86
C LYS A 88 24.54 25.11 -5.84
N VAL A 89 24.88 24.16 -4.99
CA VAL A 89 25.81 23.12 -5.39
C VAL A 89 25.18 22.57 -6.65
N LYS A 90 25.62 23.10 -7.80
CA LYS A 90 25.18 22.61 -9.11
C LYS A 90 25.67 21.18 -9.13
N VAL A 91 24.77 20.24 -8.83
CA VAL A 91 25.04 18.83 -9.06
C VAL A 91 25.36 18.76 -10.55
N PRO A 92 26.57 18.35 -10.95
CA PRO A 92 26.93 18.28 -12.34
C PRO A 92 25.95 17.34 -13.05
N ASP A 93 25.45 17.78 -14.20
CA ASP A 93 24.53 16.97 -14.98
C ASP A 93 25.24 15.67 -15.41
N PRO A 94 24.58 14.51 -15.30
CA PRO A 94 25.16 13.24 -15.73
C PRO A 94 25.50 13.26 -17.21
N LYS A 95 26.56 12.52 -17.58
CA LYS A 95 26.91 12.35 -18.98
C LYS A 95 25.80 11.57 -19.70
N PRO A 96 25.29 12.05 -20.86
CA PRO A 96 24.33 11.29 -21.64
C PRO A 96 24.94 9.97 -22.14
N PHE A 97 24.10 8.93 -22.21
CA PHE A 97 24.49 7.61 -22.70
C PHE A 97 23.77 7.29 -24.01
N GLY A 98 24.50 6.80 -25.01
CA GLY A 98 23.93 6.48 -26.31
C GLY A 98 24.74 5.51 -27.16
N ASP A 99 25.93 5.12 -26.71
CA ASP A 99 26.69 4.05 -27.36
C ASP A 99 26.25 2.68 -26.82
N ALA A 100 25.51 1.97 -27.66
CA ALA A 100 24.96 0.65 -27.36
C ALA A 100 26.03 -0.45 -27.17
N ARG A 101 27.32 -0.20 -27.46
CA ARG A 101 28.36 -1.24 -27.55
C ARG A 101 29.34 -1.27 -26.39
N SER A 102 29.30 -0.29 -25.49
CA SER A 102 30.27 -0.19 -24.39
C SER A 102 29.63 -0.53 -23.04
N THR A 103 29.82 -1.77 -22.59
CA THR A 103 29.46 -2.23 -21.24
C THR A 103 29.96 -1.28 -20.16
N LYS A 104 31.20 -0.82 -20.30
CA LYS A 104 31.83 0.09 -19.35
C LYS A 104 31.13 1.45 -19.28
N GLU A 105 30.71 2.00 -20.42
CA GLU A 105 30.00 3.27 -20.43
C GLU A 105 28.59 3.16 -19.89
N LEU A 106 27.91 2.01 -20.11
CA LEU A 106 26.60 1.75 -19.49
C LEU A 106 26.71 1.67 -17.97
N GLU A 107 27.69 0.92 -17.44
CA GLU A 107 27.88 0.80 -15.99
C GLU A 107 28.23 2.16 -15.35
N ASN A 108 29.11 2.94 -15.99
CA ASN A 108 29.42 4.30 -15.56
C ASN A 108 28.17 5.18 -15.57
N PHE A 109 27.37 5.14 -16.64
CA PHE A 109 26.13 5.90 -16.74
C PHE A 109 25.14 5.57 -15.62
N LEU A 110 24.93 4.28 -15.34
CA LEU A 110 24.02 3.86 -14.26
C LEU A 110 24.51 4.32 -12.89
N TRP A 111 25.83 4.30 -12.68
CA TRP A 111 26.44 4.79 -11.44
C TRP A 111 26.34 6.32 -11.30
N ASP A 112 26.60 7.06 -12.38
CA ASP A 112 26.46 8.53 -12.43
C ASP A 112 25.01 8.94 -12.16
N MET A 113 24.03 8.21 -12.73
CA MET A 113 22.60 8.44 -12.48
C MET A 113 22.22 8.20 -11.02
N GLU A 114 22.68 7.10 -10.40
CA GLU A 114 22.39 6.85 -8.98
C GLU A 114 23.00 7.94 -8.10
N THR A 115 24.25 8.34 -8.38
CA THR A 115 24.93 9.42 -7.67
C THR A 115 24.18 10.75 -7.81
N TYR A 116 23.73 11.06 -9.03
CA TYR A 116 22.90 12.24 -9.29
C TYR A 116 21.58 12.19 -8.52
N PHE A 117 20.89 11.05 -8.51
CA PHE A 117 19.64 10.91 -7.77
C PHE A 117 19.81 11.12 -6.27
N GLN A 118 20.91 10.64 -5.69
CA GLN A 118 21.24 10.85 -4.28
C GLN A 118 21.58 12.32 -4.01
N ALA A 119 22.43 12.92 -4.83
CA ALA A 119 22.87 14.31 -4.66
C ALA A 119 21.72 15.32 -4.87
N ALA A 120 20.88 15.10 -5.88
CA ALA A 120 19.74 15.96 -6.20
C ALA A 120 18.45 15.57 -5.45
N ARG A 121 18.49 14.53 -4.60
CA ARG A 121 17.34 14.03 -3.81
C ARG A 121 16.10 13.74 -4.67
N ILE A 122 16.31 13.11 -5.82
CA ILE A 122 15.25 12.80 -6.78
C ILE A 122 14.31 11.71 -6.23
N PRO A 123 12.98 11.92 -6.22
CA PRO A 123 12.02 10.93 -5.75
C PRO A 123 11.96 9.72 -6.68
N LYS A 124 11.66 8.53 -6.11
CA LYS A 124 11.69 7.25 -6.85
C LYS A 124 10.84 7.25 -8.13
N VAL A 125 9.68 7.91 -8.08
CA VAL A 125 8.71 7.98 -9.19
C VAL A 125 9.22 8.79 -10.39
N GLU A 126 10.19 9.68 -10.19
CA GLU A 126 10.73 10.53 -11.26
C GLU A 126 12.00 9.96 -11.90
N LYS A 127 12.67 8.99 -11.25
CA LYS A 127 13.96 8.44 -11.70
C LYS A 127 13.94 7.95 -13.14
N VAL A 128 12.92 7.17 -13.52
CA VAL A 128 12.79 6.62 -14.89
C VAL A 128 12.62 7.73 -15.92
N SER A 129 11.71 8.68 -15.63
CA SER A 129 11.47 9.84 -16.50
C SER A 129 12.74 10.66 -16.71
N ILE A 130 13.46 10.96 -15.63
CA ILE A 130 14.71 11.72 -15.68
C ILE A 130 15.78 10.95 -16.44
N THR A 131 16.03 9.66 -16.15
CA THR A 131 17.03 8.87 -16.92
C THR A 131 16.73 8.89 -18.41
N SER A 132 15.45 8.79 -18.81
CA SER A 132 15.07 8.79 -20.22
C SER A 132 15.51 10.05 -20.97
N MET A 133 15.61 11.19 -20.29
CA MET A 133 16.09 12.44 -20.86
C MET A 133 17.57 12.39 -21.25
N TYR A 134 18.37 11.61 -20.52
CA TYR A 134 19.81 11.43 -20.74
C TYR A 134 20.14 10.25 -21.66
N LEU A 135 19.13 9.51 -22.13
CA LEU A 135 19.31 8.53 -23.20
C LEU A 135 19.43 9.25 -24.55
N THR A 136 20.39 8.80 -25.34
CA THR A 136 20.73 9.31 -26.67
C THR A 136 21.01 8.15 -27.64
N GLY A 137 21.20 8.44 -28.92
CA GLY A 137 21.55 7.44 -29.94
C GLY A 137 20.59 6.25 -30.01
N ASP A 138 21.17 5.06 -30.19
CA ASP A 138 20.45 3.79 -30.33
C ASP A 138 19.68 3.40 -29.07
N VAL A 139 20.19 3.80 -27.90
CA VAL A 139 19.55 3.54 -26.60
C VAL A 139 18.24 4.31 -26.48
N LYS A 140 18.20 5.56 -26.98
CA LYS A 140 16.96 6.36 -27.02
C LYS A 140 15.94 5.80 -28.00
N LEU A 141 16.40 5.26 -29.13
CA LEU A 141 15.53 4.59 -30.10
C LEU A 141 14.92 3.33 -29.48
N TRP A 142 15.73 2.50 -28.84
CA TRP A 142 15.25 1.34 -28.07
C TRP A 142 14.22 1.73 -27.01
N TRP A 143 14.47 2.78 -26.22
CA TRP A 143 13.52 3.26 -25.20
C TRP A 143 12.15 3.63 -25.79
N ARG A 144 12.13 4.31 -26.95
CA ARG A 144 10.88 4.66 -27.65
C ARG A 144 10.13 3.43 -28.17
N THR A 145 10.85 2.46 -28.72
CA THR A 145 10.27 1.18 -29.15
C THR A 145 9.72 0.42 -27.96
N ARG A 146 10.46 0.35 -26.85
CA ARG A 146 10.06 -0.35 -25.63
C ARG A 146 8.78 0.24 -25.00
N LEU A 147 8.63 1.56 -25.00
CA LEU A 147 7.41 2.26 -24.57
C LEU A 147 6.20 1.98 -25.47
N SER A 148 6.44 1.81 -26.78
CA SER A 148 5.38 1.48 -27.73
C SER A 148 4.96 0.01 -27.61
N ASP A 149 5.93 -0.89 -27.42
CA ASP A 149 5.73 -2.32 -27.26
C ASP A 149 5.02 -2.69 -25.94
N ASP A 150 5.21 -1.92 -24.86
CA ASP A 150 4.48 -2.06 -23.59
C ASP A 150 2.96 -2.03 -23.80
N ALA A 151 2.49 -1.26 -24.78
CA ALA A 151 1.06 -1.14 -25.08
C ALA A 151 0.51 -2.34 -25.89
N SER A 152 1.37 -3.11 -26.56
CA SER A 152 0.97 -4.13 -27.54
C SER A 152 1.41 -5.56 -27.23
N ALA A 153 2.41 -5.78 -26.35
CA ALA A 153 3.13 -7.06 -26.27
C ALA A 153 3.08 -7.80 -24.91
N ASN A 154 2.16 -7.45 -24.00
CA ASN A 154 2.06 -8.08 -22.66
C ASN A 154 3.40 -8.12 -21.88
N ARG A 155 4.28 -7.14 -22.13
CA ARG A 155 5.50 -6.94 -21.35
C ARG A 155 5.22 -6.07 -20.13
N ASP A 156 5.92 -6.33 -19.05
CA ASP A 156 5.83 -5.52 -17.84
C ASP A 156 6.35 -4.10 -18.11
N ARG A 157 5.62 -3.10 -17.61
CA ARG A 157 5.98 -1.70 -17.76
C ARG A 157 7.24 -1.37 -16.98
N ILE A 158 8.09 -0.52 -17.57
CA ILE A 158 9.29 -0.01 -16.91
C ILE A 158 8.91 1.16 -15.99
N GLU A 159 8.32 0.86 -14.83
CA GLU A 159 7.84 1.88 -13.87
C GLU A 159 8.85 2.19 -12.75
N THR A 160 9.87 1.36 -12.59
CA THR A 160 10.86 1.52 -11.52
C THR A 160 12.28 1.58 -12.06
N TRP A 161 13.13 2.28 -11.31
CA TRP A 161 14.55 2.39 -11.62
C TRP A 161 15.26 1.03 -11.69
N ASP A 162 14.90 0.08 -10.83
CA ASP A 162 15.51 -1.25 -10.83
C ASP A 162 15.12 -2.08 -12.06
N VAL A 163 13.87 -1.96 -12.52
CA VAL A 163 13.42 -2.57 -13.78
C VAL A 163 14.15 -1.94 -14.97
N LEU A 164 14.29 -0.60 -15.00
CA LEU A 164 15.03 0.09 -16.05
C LEU A 164 16.50 -0.34 -16.12
N LYS A 165 17.19 -0.42 -14.97
CA LYS A 165 18.58 -0.91 -14.89
C LYS A 165 18.69 -2.33 -15.44
N LYS A 166 17.77 -3.21 -15.07
CA LYS A 166 17.76 -4.60 -15.54
C LYS A 166 17.60 -4.66 -17.06
N GLU A 167 16.58 -4.00 -17.60
CA GLU A 167 16.31 -3.98 -19.04
C GLU A 167 17.46 -3.36 -19.85
N LEU A 168 18.04 -2.24 -19.40
CA LEU A 168 19.22 -1.66 -20.04
C LEU A 168 20.40 -2.64 -20.06
N LYS A 169 20.64 -3.33 -18.95
CA LYS A 169 21.69 -4.35 -18.88
C LYS A 169 21.38 -5.53 -19.78
N ASP A 170 20.16 -6.03 -19.78
CA ASP A 170 19.77 -7.18 -20.59
C ASP A 170 19.91 -6.86 -22.10
N GLN A 171 19.55 -5.65 -22.53
CA GLN A 171 19.61 -5.27 -23.93
C GLN A 171 21.03 -4.95 -24.42
N PHE A 172 21.81 -4.21 -23.62
CA PHE A 172 23.10 -3.66 -24.04
C PHE A 172 24.32 -4.41 -23.46
N LEU A 173 24.13 -5.34 -22.53
CA LEU A 173 25.18 -6.27 -22.08
C LEU A 173 25.02 -7.68 -22.65
N LEU A 174 23.79 -8.18 -22.83
CA LEU A 174 23.57 -9.54 -23.36
C LEU A 174 23.54 -9.61 -24.90
N CYS A 175 23.45 -8.49 -25.62
CA CYS A 175 23.61 -8.52 -27.08
C CYS A 175 25.03 -8.89 -27.53
N ASN A 176 26.06 -8.70 -26.70
CA ASN A 176 27.46 -9.02 -27.06
C ASN A 176 27.79 -10.51 -27.09
N THR A 177 26.97 -11.38 -26.48
CA THR A 177 27.29 -12.82 -26.39
C THR A 177 26.60 -13.67 -27.46
N SER A 178 25.49 -13.21 -28.05
CA SER A 178 24.77 -14.00 -29.07
C SER A 178 25.39 -13.94 -30.47
N TRP A 179 26.09 -12.85 -30.83
CA TRP A 179 26.83 -12.81 -32.10
C TRP A 179 28.19 -13.52 -32.02
N LEU A 180 28.86 -13.49 -30.85
CA LEU A 180 30.15 -14.19 -30.66
C LEU A 180 29.98 -15.72 -30.67
N ALA A 181 28.82 -16.23 -30.25
CA ALA A 181 28.52 -17.67 -30.33
C ALA A 181 28.31 -18.18 -31.77
N ARG A 182 27.96 -17.30 -32.72
CA ARG A 182 27.82 -17.65 -34.15
C ARG A 182 29.13 -17.60 -34.92
N ASP A 183 30.04 -16.70 -34.54
CA ASP A 183 31.34 -16.54 -35.22
C ASP A 183 32.37 -17.62 -34.78
N LEU A 184 32.21 -18.19 -33.58
CA LEU A 184 33.09 -19.24 -33.06
C LEU A 184 32.62 -20.67 -33.38
N SER A 185 31.44 -20.87 -33.97
CA SER A 185 30.97 -22.20 -34.44
C SER A 185 31.18 -22.40 -35.94
N GLY A 186 31.83 -21.45 -36.62
CA GLY A 186 32.10 -21.46 -38.05
C GLY A 186 33.57 -21.26 -38.34
N ASN A 187 34.44 -22.11 -37.78
CA ASN A 187 35.81 -22.28 -38.27
C ASN A 187 36.21 -23.74 -38.23
#